data_AF-A0A174NTU9-F1
#
_entry.id   AF-A0A174NTU9-F1
#
_cell.length_a   1.000
_cell.length_b   1.000
_cell.length_c   1.000
_cell.angle_alpha   90.00
_cell.angle_beta   90.00
_cell.angle_gamma   90.00
#
_symmetry.space_group_name_H-M   'P 1'
#
loop_
_entity.id
_entity.type
_entity.pdbx_description
1 polymer ?
#
loop_
_entity_poly.entity_id
_entity_poly.type
_entity_poly.pdbx_seq_one_letter_code
_entity_poly.pdbx_strand_id
1 'polypeptide(L)'
;MSYTSLYGIKSDFTAVELKQYKNSWLFLPQIYKILGEKYLNEKDTYKVLFTSKNLDKLERNVSKSKRTEDRVLWLLVNQQIFFTKDKTFIADCIQKFFMEDVRYYHPDNMDLIEWYDKIRKDISALDEKKYPYFIFNATSVTDSVYNMFFRFNDDTLEDIPISLKEKDEDIVDFVYIENGKIKKLISNLEI
;
A
#
# COMPACT_ATOMS: atom_id res chain seq x y z
N MET A 1 0.29 20.03 -0.46
CA MET A 1 0.40 19.13 -1.64
C MET A 1 0.34 17.70 -1.14
N SER A 2 -0.37 16.80 -1.82
CA SER A 2 -0.45 15.41 -1.37
C SER A 2 0.83 14.64 -1.66
N TYR A 3 1.10 13.60 -0.88
CA TYR A 3 2.24 12.71 -1.03
C TYR A 3 1.87 11.27 -0.70
N THR A 4 2.71 10.32 -1.11
CA THR A 4 2.74 8.96 -0.57
C THR A 4 4.00 8.79 0.27
N SER A 5 4.02 7.80 1.14
CA SER A 5 5.22 7.50 1.91
C SER A 5 5.42 6.01 2.16
N LEU A 6 6.69 5.63 2.31
CA LEU A 6 7.10 4.28 2.67
C LEU A 6 7.56 4.29 4.13
N TYR A 7 6.93 3.45 4.95
CA TYR A 7 7.31 3.26 6.35
C TYR A 7 7.98 1.90 6.53
N GLY A 8 9.08 1.89 7.28
CA GLY A 8 9.69 0.68 7.80
C GLY A 8 9.20 0.43 9.21
N ILE A 9 8.73 -0.78 9.49
CA ILE A 9 8.20 -1.19 10.79
C ILE A 9 9.26 -2.08 11.45
N LYS A 10 9.66 -1.71 12.66
CA LYS A 10 10.67 -2.41 13.47
C LYS A 10 10.07 -3.66 14.12
N SER A 11 10.92 -4.48 14.74
CA SER A 11 10.53 -5.69 15.47
C SER A 11 9.65 -5.42 16.70
N ASP A 12 9.68 -4.21 17.26
CA ASP A 12 8.80 -3.75 18.34
C ASP A 12 7.47 -3.18 17.83
N PHE A 13 7.19 -3.31 16.52
CA PHE A 13 5.99 -2.83 15.84
C PHE A 13 5.80 -1.30 15.88
N THR A 14 6.85 -0.54 16.21
CA THR A 14 6.91 0.90 15.92
C THR A 14 7.35 1.14 14.48
N ALA A 15 6.94 2.24 13.87
CA ALA A 15 7.30 2.58 12.49
C ALA A 15 8.13 3.85 12.40
N VAL A 16 8.90 3.95 11.31
CA VAL A 16 9.62 5.17 10.91
C VAL A 16 9.33 5.45 9.45
N GLU A 17 8.98 6.68 9.13
CA GLU A 17 8.86 7.12 7.74
C GLU A 17 10.26 7.14 7.10
N LEU A 18 10.45 6.31 6.07
CA LEU A 18 11.74 6.18 5.40
C LEU A 18 11.86 7.15 4.23
N LYS A 19 10.75 7.38 3.54
CA LYS A 19 10.74 8.19 2.33
C LYS A 19 9.35 8.70 1.99
N GLN A 20 9.31 9.94 1.50
CA GLN A 20 8.12 10.54 0.89
C GLN A 20 8.29 10.67 -0.63
N TYR A 21 7.18 10.49 -1.35
CA TYR A 21 7.08 10.69 -2.78
C TYR A 21 6.02 11.76 -3.03
N LYS A 22 6.41 12.83 -3.71
CA LYS A 22 5.48 13.91 -4.04
C LYS A 22 4.38 13.39 -4.96
N ASN A 23 3.20 13.97 -4.81
CA ASN A 23 2.02 13.76 -5.64
C ASN A 23 1.45 12.34 -5.55
N SER A 24 0.57 12.11 -4.57
CA SER A 24 -0.13 10.82 -4.43
C SER A 24 -1.04 10.46 -5.60
N TRP A 25 -1.42 11.44 -6.44
CA TRP A 25 -2.25 11.20 -7.62
C TRP A 25 -1.55 10.39 -8.71
N LEU A 26 -0.23 10.24 -8.63
CA LEU A 26 0.55 9.40 -9.54
C LEU A 26 0.43 7.90 -9.24
N PHE A 27 -0.26 7.51 -8.16
CA PHE A 27 -0.35 6.11 -7.77
C PHE A 27 -1.76 5.65 -7.46
N LEU A 28 -2.30 6.14 -6.34
CA LEU A 28 -3.58 5.67 -5.82
C LEU A 28 -4.68 5.73 -6.90
N PRO A 29 -4.93 6.87 -7.58
CA PRO A 29 -5.97 6.95 -8.60
C PRO A 29 -5.70 6.04 -9.81
N GLN A 30 -4.43 5.82 -10.19
CA GLN A 30 -4.09 4.98 -11.34
C GLN A 30 -4.42 3.51 -11.08
N ILE A 31 -4.09 3.02 -9.88
CA ILE A 31 -4.44 1.66 -9.45
C ILE A 31 -5.96 1.49 -9.43
N TYR A 32 -6.70 2.43 -8.82
CA TYR A 32 -8.17 2.36 -8.77
C TYR A 32 -8.83 2.45 -10.15
N LYS A 33 -8.30 3.28 -11.06
CA LYS A 33 -8.79 3.36 -12.45
C LYS A 33 -8.65 2.02 -13.16
N ILE A 34 -7.46 1.44 -13.14
CA ILE A 34 -7.15 0.19 -13.84
C ILE A 34 -7.97 -0.97 -13.27
N LEU A 35 -8.02 -1.10 -11.94
CA LEU A 35 -8.78 -2.16 -11.30
C LEU A 35 -10.30 -1.94 -11.46
N GLY A 36 -10.77 -0.70 -11.38
CA GLY A 36 -12.17 -0.34 -11.65
C GLY A 36 -12.60 -0.73 -13.06
N GLU A 37 -11.77 -0.44 -14.06
CA GLU A 37 -12.05 -0.82 -15.44
C GLU A 37 -12.06 -2.34 -15.62
N LYS A 38 -11.06 -3.05 -15.06
CA LYS A 38 -10.95 -4.52 -15.15
C LYS A 38 -12.10 -5.27 -14.46
N TYR A 39 -12.53 -4.83 -13.28
CA TYR A 39 -13.38 -5.63 -12.39
C TYR A 39 -14.79 -5.08 -12.20
N LEU A 40 -15.03 -3.81 -12.55
CA LEU A 40 -16.35 -3.18 -12.48
C LEU A 40 -16.87 -2.72 -13.84
N ASN A 41 -16.05 -2.75 -14.90
CA ASN A 41 -16.30 -2.06 -16.17
C ASN A 41 -16.57 -0.56 -15.98
N GLU A 42 -15.94 0.07 -14.97
CA GLU A 42 -16.08 1.50 -14.69
C GLU A 42 -14.76 2.20 -14.98
N LYS A 43 -14.80 3.19 -15.88
CA LYS A 43 -13.62 3.97 -16.29
C LYS A 43 -13.49 5.27 -15.50
N ASP A 44 -14.57 5.71 -14.87
CA ASP A 44 -14.61 6.89 -14.04
C ASP A 44 -14.00 6.59 -12.66
N THR A 45 -12.75 6.98 -12.48
CA THR A 45 -12.00 6.79 -11.24
C THR A 45 -12.71 7.45 -10.04
N TYR A 46 -13.42 8.56 -10.24
CA TYR A 46 -14.16 9.20 -9.15
C TYR A 46 -15.35 8.35 -8.70
N LYS A 47 -16.09 7.74 -9.64
CA LYS A 47 -17.16 6.81 -9.27
C LYS A 47 -16.65 5.59 -8.52
N VAL A 48 -15.45 5.12 -8.85
CA VAL A 48 -14.82 4.01 -8.14
C VAL A 48 -14.41 4.44 -6.73
N LEU A 49 -13.70 5.57 -6.59
CA LEU A 49 -13.14 6.05 -5.32
C LEU A 49 -14.19 6.56 -4.32
N PHE A 50 -15.25 7.22 -4.79
CA PHE A 50 -16.16 7.97 -3.92
C PHE A 50 -17.51 7.28 -3.68
N THR A 51 -17.64 6.00 -4.07
CA THR A 51 -18.86 5.21 -3.82
C THR A 51 -18.54 3.94 -3.05
N SER A 52 -18.95 3.84 -1.78
CA SER A 52 -18.70 2.67 -0.91
C SER A 52 -19.13 1.35 -1.56
N LYS A 53 -20.31 1.32 -2.18
CA LYS A 53 -20.82 0.15 -2.92
C LYS A 53 -19.86 -0.32 -4.04
N ASN A 54 -19.20 0.60 -4.73
CA ASN A 54 -18.23 0.25 -5.77
C ASN A 54 -16.93 -0.26 -5.16
N LEU A 55 -16.45 0.34 -4.07
CA LEU A 55 -15.28 -0.13 -3.33
C LEU A 55 -15.49 -1.56 -2.80
N ASP A 56 -16.62 -1.85 -2.14
CA ASP A 56 -16.94 -3.19 -1.63
C ASP A 56 -17.06 -4.24 -2.74
N LYS A 57 -17.57 -3.83 -3.91
CA LYS A 57 -17.66 -4.70 -5.08
C LYS A 57 -16.27 -4.92 -5.69
N LEU A 58 -15.44 -3.89 -5.73
CA LEU A 58 -14.08 -3.95 -6.24
C LEU A 58 -13.22 -4.86 -5.36
N GLU A 59 -13.24 -4.67 -4.04
CA GLU A 59 -12.59 -5.52 -3.03
C GLU A 59 -12.94 -7.00 -3.26
N ARG A 60 -14.25 -7.33 -3.31
CA ARG A 60 -14.72 -8.70 -3.52
C ARG A 60 -14.30 -9.32 -4.85
N ASN A 61 -14.14 -8.50 -5.89
CA ASN A 61 -13.74 -8.98 -7.21
C ASN A 61 -12.23 -9.15 -7.32
N VAL A 62 -11.45 -8.18 -6.82
CA VAL A 62 -9.99 -8.21 -6.84
C VAL A 62 -9.47 -9.33 -5.93
N SER A 63 -10.01 -9.49 -4.73
CA SER A 63 -9.63 -10.59 -3.81
C SER A 63 -9.78 -11.98 -4.42
N LYS A 64 -10.74 -12.17 -5.34
CA LYS A 64 -10.96 -13.43 -6.09
C LYS A 64 -10.17 -13.53 -7.39
N SER A 65 -9.40 -12.50 -7.75
CA SER A 65 -8.61 -12.51 -8.97
C SER A 65 -7.54 -13.60 -8.95
N LYS A 66 -7.33 -14.23 -10.11
CA LYS A 66 -6.20 -15.15 -10.34
C LYS A 66 -4.89 -14.41 -10.57
N ARG A 67 -4.94 -13.11 -10.90
CA ARG A 67 -3.77 -12.29 -11.15
C ARG A 67 -3.22 -11.78 -9.82
N THR A 68 -2.00 -12.21 -9.48
CA THR A 68 -1.45 -11.93 -8.15
C THR A 68 -1.03 -10.47 -8.03
N GLU A 69 -0.56 -9.88 -9.13
CA GLU A 69 -0.18 -8.49 -9.25
C GLU A 69 -1.33 -7.57 -8.85
N ASP A 70 -2.53 -7.79 -9.41
CA ASP A 70 -3.72 -6.98 -9.10
C ASP A 70 -4.05 -7.02 -7.60
N ARG A 71 -3.96 -8.19 -6.98
CA ARG A 71 -4.21 -8.35 -5.53
C ARG A 71 -3.13 -7.68 -4.68
N VAL A 72 -1.86 -7.82 -5.04
CA VAL A 72 -0.74 -7.19 -4.31
C VAL A 72 -0.86 -5.67 -4.37
N LEU A 73 -1.11 -5.09 -5.56
CA LEU A 73 -1.26 -3.65 -5.72
C LEU A 73 -2.49 -3.14 -4.98
N TRP A 74 -3.58 -3.91 -4.97
CA TRP A 74 -4.78 -3.60 -4.19
C TRP A 74 -4.49 -3.55 -2.68
N LEU A 75 -3.83 -4.56 -2.12
CA LEU A 75 -3.45 -4.58 -0.71
C LEU A 75 -2.45 -3.47 -0.36
N LEU A 76 -1.54 -3.15 -1.28
CA LEU A 76 -0.57 -2.07 -1.13
C LEU A 76 -1.25 -0.69 -1.06
N VAL A 77 -2.23 -0.41 -1.93
CA VAL A 77 -2.94 0.87 -1.91
C VAL A 77 -3.97 0.99 -0.80
N ASN A 78 -4.49 -0.14 -0.31
CA ASN A 78 -5.33 -0.21 0.89
C ASN A 78 -4.50 -0.39 2.17
N GLN A 79 -3.22 0.01 2.14
CA GLN A 79 -2.36 0.21 3.31
C GLN A 79 -2.24 -1.03 4.22
N GLN A 80 -2.16 -2.22 3.64
CA GLN A 80 -1.86 -3.45 4.39
C GLN A 80 -0.37 -3.58 4.67
N ILE A 81 -0.01 -4.33 5.72
CA ILE A 81 1.39 -4.53 6.13
C ILE A 81 1.99 -5.72 5.38
N PHE A 82 3.18 -5.55 4.83
CA PHE A 82 3.92 -6.61 4.15
C PHE A 82 5.18 -6.99 4.93
N PHE A 83 5.55 -8.28 4.86
CA PHE A 83 6.82 -8.74 5.38
C PHE A 83 7.95 -8.31 4.44
N THR A 84 9.00 -7.72 4.98
CA THR A 84 10.14 -7.23 4.18
C THR A 84 10.92 -8.35 3.50
N LYS A 85 10.86 -9.59 4.02
CA LYS A 85 11.41 -10.78 3.35
C LYS A 85 10.83 -10.98 1.94
N ASP A 86 9.61 -10.52 1.70
CA ASP A 86 8.88 -10.65 0.43
C ASP A 86 9.05 -9.43 -0.49
N LYS A 87 9.92 -8.46 -0.13
CA LYS A 87 10.10 -7.19 -0.84
C LYS A 87 10.41 -7.34 -2.34
N THR A 88 11.23 -8.32 -2.72
CA THR A 88 11.59 -8.57 -4.13
C THR A 88 10.37 -9.02 -4.92
N PHE A 89 9.56 -9.91 -4.36
CA PHE A 89 8.33 -10.38 -4.98
C PHE A 89 7.31 -9.24 -5.14
N ILE A 90 7.17 -8.38 -4.13
CA ILE A 90 6.26 -7.23 -4.17
C ILE A 90 6.72 -6.22 -5.22
N ALA A 91 8.02 -5.92 -5.27
CA ALA A 91 8.63 -5.07 -6.28
C ALA A 91 8.41 -5.61 -7.71
N ASP A 92 8.53 -6.92 -7.91
CA ASP A 92 8.24 -7.55 -9.21
C ASP A 92 6.76 -7.44 -9.58
N CYS A 93 5.84 -7.57 -8.62
CA CYS A 93 4.41 -7.35 -8.85
C CYS A 93 4.12 -5.90 -9.29
N ILE A 94 4.74 -4.92 -8.63
CA ILE A 94 4.66 -3.51 -9.01
C ILE A 94 5.16 -3.31 -10.45
N GLN A 95 6.30 -3.90 -10.79
CA GLN A 95 6.87 -3.79 -12.15
C GLN A 95 5.93 -4.37 -13.20
N LYS A 96 5.40 -5.59 -12.98
CA LYS A 96 4.52 -6.26 -13.94
C LYS A 96 3.22 -5.50 -14.14
N PHE A 97 2.55 -5.10 -13.05
CA PHE A 97 1.33 -4.29 -13.11
C PHE A 97 1.59 -2.99 -13.88
N PHE A 98 2.72 -2.33 -13.60
CA PHE A 98 3.10 -1.11 -14.28
C PHE A 98 3.29 -1.32 -15.79
N MET A 99 4.09 -2.32 -16.18
CA MET A 99 4.43 -2.58 -17.59
C MET A 99 3.23 -3.02 -18.42
N GLU A 100 2.36 -3.86 -17.84
CA GLU A 100 1.23 -4.45 -18.56
C GLU A 100 0.00 -3.55 -18.57
N ASP A 101 -0.25 -2.79 -17.50
CA ASP A 101 -1.49 -2.03 -17.36
C ASP A 101 -1.25 -0.51 -17.38
N VAL A 102 -0.37 0.02 -16.52
CA VAL A 102 -0.19 1.48 -16.39
C VAL A 102 0.41 2.08 -17.65
N ARG A 103 1.49 1.47 -18.16
CA ARG A 103 2.18 1.92 -19.38
C ARG A 103 1.30 1.80 -20.61
N TYR A 104 0.36 0.85 -20.64
CA TYR A 104 -0.63 0.76 -21.71
C TYR A 104 -1.53 2.01 -21.78
N TYR A 105 -1.96 2.55 -20.63
CA TYR A 105 -2.76 3.78 -20.58
C TYR A 105 -1.93 5.07 -20.73
N HIS A 106 -0.65 5.02 -20.37
CA HIS A 106 0.21 6.20 -20.27
C HIS A 106 1.62 5.92 -20.85
N PRO A 107 1.74 5.61 -22.16
CA PRO A 107 3.01 5.15 -22.74
C PRO A 107 4.12 6.20 -22.69
N ASP A 108 3.77 7.48 -22.76
CA ASP A 108 4.70 8.62 -22.83
C ASP A 108 4.81 9.40 -21.52
N ASN A 109 4.18 8.94 -20.44
CA ASN A 109 4.21 9.64 -19.15
C ASN A 109 5.48 9.27 -18.37
N MET A 110 6.58 9.97 -18.68
CA MET A 110 7.89 9.75 -18.06
C MET A 110 7.88 9.96 -16.54
N ASP A 111 7.16 10.98 -16.05
CA ASP A 111 7.05 11.22 -14.61
C ASP A 111 6.43 10.02 -13.89
N LEU A 112 5.39 9.42 -14.48
CA LEU A 112 4.74 8.22 -13.94
C LEU A 112 5.69 7.01 -13.97
N ILE A 113 6.43 6.82 -15.07
CA ILE A 113 7.42 5.75 -15.21
C ILE A 113 8.50 5.87 -14.11
N GLU A 114 9.10 7.04 -13.96
CA GLU A 114 10.14 7.30 -12.96
C GLU A 114 9.60 7.09 -11.54
N TRP A 115 8.35 7.50 -11.30
CA TRP A 115 7.72 7.38 -10.00
C TRP A 115 7.52 5.92 -9.58
N TYR A 116 7.01 5.07 -10.48
CA TYR A 116 6.84 3.63 -10.21
C TYR A 116 8.20 2.92 -10.04
N ASP A 117 9.18 3.24 -10.88
CA ASP A 117 10.53 2.65 -10.77
C ASP A 117 11.20 3.02 -9.44
N LYS A 118 11.00 4.25 -8.96
CA LYS A 118 11.55 4.72 -7.68
C LYS A 118 11.00 3.92 -6.50
N ILE A 119 9.69 3.73 -6.41
CA ILE A 119 9.08 2.96 -5.30
C ILE A 119 9.50 1.51 -5.33
N ARG A 120 9.52 0.90 -6.51
CA ARG A 120 9.95 -0.49 -6.66
C ARG A 120 11.38 -0.67 -6.15
N LYS A 121 12.29 0.25 -6.52
CA LYS A 121 13.68 0.25 -6.06
C LYS A 121 13.77 0.45 -4.55
N ASP A 122 13.02 1.41 -4.01
CA ASP A 122 13.04 1.73 -2.59
C ASP A 122 12.48 0.57 -1.73
N ILE A 123 11.41 -0.09 -2.14
CA ILE A 123 10.89 -1.31 -1.49
C ILE A 123 11.92 -2.44 -1.56
N SER A 124 12.52 -2.67 -2.73
CA SER A 124 13.54 -3.72 -2.91
C SER A 124 14.79 -3.47 -2.03
N ALA A 125 15.11 -2.21 -1.78
CA ALA A 125 16.26 -1.79 -0.99
C ALA A 125 16.05 -1.83 0.54
N LEU A 126 14.83 -2.14 1.02
CA LEU A 126 14.55 -2.20 2.46
C LEU A 126 15.47 -3.18 3.19
N ASP A 127 16.01 -2.75 4.33
CA ASP A 127 16.82 -3.61 5.19
C ASP A 127 15.90 -4.49 6.05
N GLU A 128 15.80 -5.77 5.71
CA GLU A 128 14.96 -6.76 6.40
C GLU A 128 15.34 -6.95 7.88
N LYS A 129 16.63 -6.78 8.23
CA LYS A 129 17.07 -6.92 9.63
C LYS A 129 16.62 -5.74 10.47
N LYS A 130 16.61 -4.55 9.88
CA LYS A 130 16.21 -3.31 10.56
C LYS A 130 14.69 -3.14 10.58
N TYR A 131 14.02 -3.53 9.49
CA TYR A 131 12.60 -3.37 9.28
C TYR A 131 12.01 -4.71 8.82
N PRO A 132 11.60 -5.61 9.73
CA PRO A 132 11.00 -6.89 9.36
C PRO A 132 9.69 -6.74 8.58
N TYR A 133 9.03 -5.59 8.69
CA TYR A 133 7.81 -5.28 7.93
C TYR A 133 7.86 -3.88 7.35
N PHE A 134 6.96 -3.62 6.40
CA PHE A 134 6.77 -2.29 5.85
C PHE A 134 5.29 -2.06 5.48
N ILE A 135 4.92 -0.79 5.39
CA ILE A 135 3.60 -0.35 4.93
C ILE A 135 3.80 0.82 3.97
N PHE A 136 2.99 0.83 2.92
CA PHE A 136 3.00 1.91 1.94
C PHE A 136 1.79 2.81 2.18
N ASN A 137 2.04 4.03 2.63
CA ASN A 137 1.00 5.03 2.75
C ASN A 137 0.68 5.62 1.37
N ALA A 138 -0.40 5.14 0.75
CA ALA A 138 -0.75 5.52 -0.61
C ALA A 138 -1.34 6.93 -0.75
N THR A 139 -1.64 7.63 0.34
CA THR A 139 -2.08 9.03 0.31
C THR A 139 -1.89 9.75 1.64
N SER A 140 -1.43 10.99 1.60
CA SER A 140 -1.35 11.89 2.76
C SER A 140 -2.66 12.64 3.05
N VAL A 141 -3.75 12.32 2.34
CA VAL A 141 -5.05 12.96 2.56
C VAL A 141 -5.75 12.39 3.81
N THR A 142 -5.33 11.20 4.25
CA THR A 142 -5.84 10.52 5.43
C THR A 142 -4.71 10.20 6.39
N ASP A 143 -4.98 10.31 7.69
CA ASP A 143 -4.01 10.01 8.74
C ASP A 143 -4.02 8.54 9.15
N SER A 144 -4.52 7.63 8.31
CA SER A 144 -4.70 6.20 8.67
C SER A 144 -3.39 5.53 9.10
N VAL A 145 -2.36 5.56 8.27
CA VAL A 145 -1.04 5.00 8.61
C VAL A 145 -0.37 5.79 9.74
N TYR A 146 -0.62 7.09 9.81
CA TYR A 146 -0.10 7.92 10.88
C TYR A 146 -0.65 7.48 12.25
N ASN A 147 -1.97 7.37 12.36
CA ASN A 147 -2.68 6.97 13.58
C ASN A 147 -2.39 5.51 14.00
N MET A 148 -1.85 4.67 13.10
CA MET A 148 -1.38 3.34 13.44
C MET A 148 -0.11 3.38 14.32
N PHE A 149 0.78 4.35 14.11
CA PHE A 149 2.13 4.35 14.70
C PHE A 149 2.50 5.61 15.49
N PHE A 150 1.63 6.62 15.50
CA PHE A 150 1.84 7.86 16.23
C PHE A 150 0.57 8.28 16.97
N ARG A 151 0.76 8.94 18.11
CA ARG A 151 -0.29 9.63 18.87
C ARG A 151 0.21 11.01 19.25
N PHE A 152 -0.66 12.02 19.13
CA PHE A 152 -0.35 13.34 19.66
C PHE A 152 -0.43 13.34 21.19
N ASN A 153 0.58 13.90 21.86
CA ASN A 153 0.57 14.11 23.31
C ASN A 153 0.27 15.58 23.59
N ASP A 154 -0.91 15.85 24.17
CA ASP A 154 -1.37 17.20 24.48
C ASP A 154 -0.50 17.92 25.54
N ASP A 155 0.14 17.17 26.45
CA ASP A 155 0.97 17.76 27.51
C ASP A 155 2.29 18.30 26.97
N THR A 156 2.89 17.59 25.99
CA THR A 156 4.17 17.97 25.39
C THR A 156 4.02 18.70 24.06
N LEU A 157 2.81 18.69 23.47
CA LEU A 157 2.53 19.15 22.10
C LEU A 157 3.42 18.46 21.07
N GLU A 158 3.73 17.18 21.30
CA GLU A 158 4.62 16.37 20.47
C GLU A 158 3.97 15.05 20.09
N ASP A 159 4.30 14.58 18.89
CA ASP A 159 3.91 13.27 18.42
C ASP A 159 4.80 12.18 19.01
N ILE A 160 4.19 11.26 19.74
CA ILE A 160 4.87 10.13 20.34
C ILE A 160 4.67 8.87 19.49
N PRO A 161 5.72 8.08 19.23
CA PRO A 161 5.58 6.81 18.55
C PRO A 161 4.83 5.84 19.45
N ILE A 162 3.94 5.06 18.85
CA ILE A 162 3.22 3.96 19.50
C ILE A 162 3.47 2.66 18.75
N SER A 163 3.46 1.56 19.47
CA SER A 163 3.53 0.23 18.86
C SER A 163 2.16 -0.17 18.31
N LEU A 164 2.13 -0.83 17.15
CA LEU A 164 0.89 -1.43 16.65
C LEU A 164 0.29 -2.45 17.65
N LYS A 165 1.11 -3.02 18.54
CA LYS A 165 0.67 -3.94 19.60
C LYS A 165 -0.17 -3.27 20.69
N GLU A 166 -0.14 -1.95 20.78
CA GLU A 166 -0.96 -1.20 21.73
C GLU A 166 -2.39 -0.99 21.21
N LYS A 167 -2.69 -1.40 19.96
CA LYS A 167 -4.01 -1.30 19.36
C LYS A 167 -4.86 -2.52 19.72
N ASP A 168 -6.03 -2.28 20.27
CA ASP A 168 -7.03 -3.27 20.66
C ASP A 168 -8.16 -3.44 19.63
N GLU A 169 -8.09 -2.70 18.52
CA GLU A 169 -9.01 -2.78 17.40
C GLU A 169 -8.37 -3.47 16.18
N ASP A 170 -9.20 -4.15 15.38
CA ASP A 170 -8.80 -4.74 14.10
C ASP A 170 -8.74 -3.64 13.03
N ILE A 171 -7.53 -3.11 12.80
CA ILE A 171 -7.29 -1.91 11.98
C ILE A 171 -6.42 -2.18 10.75
N VAL A 172 -5.66 -3.27 10.73
CA VAL A 172 -4.76 -3.60 9.61
C VAL A 172 -4.39 -5.08 9.59
N ASP A 173 -4.25 -5.65 8.40
CA ASP A 173 -3.77 -7.00 8.21
C ASP A 173 -2.29 -7.06 7.76
N PHE A 174 -1.63 -8.14 8.16
CA PHE A 174 -0.35 -8.59 7.65
C PHE A 174 -0.58 -9.55 6.49
N VAL A 175 -0.02 -9.21 5.33
CA VAL A 175 -0.11 -10.01 4.11
C VAL A 175 0.89 -11.15 4.17
N TYR A 176 0.40 -12.36 4.42
CA TYR A 176 1.25 -13.55 4.46
C TYR A 176 1.39 -14.17 3.06
N ILE A 177 2.61 -14.11 2.52
CA ILE A 177 2.97 -14.62 1.20
C ILE A 177 3.77 -15.92 1.37
N GLU A 178 3.41 -16.93 0.60
CA GLU A 178 4.12 -18.21 0.55
C GLU A 178 4.17 -18.69 -0.90
N ASN A 179 5.36 -19.07 -1.37
CA ASN A 179 5.59 -19.54 -2.74
C ASN A 179 5.02 -18.59 -3.82
N GLY A 180 5.21 -17.29 -3.63
CA GLY A 180 4.75 -16.24 -4.55
C GLY A 180 3.22 -16.06 -4.60
N LYS A 181 2.50 -16.51 -3.58
CA LYS A 181 1.04 -16.37 -3.48
C LYS A 181 0.65 -15.82 -2.11
N ILE A 182 -0.30 -14.88 -2.11
CA ILE A 182 -1.00 -14.46 -0.89
C ILE A 182 -1.79 -15.67 -0.38
N LYS A 183 -1.43 -16.16 0.80
CA LYS A 183 -2.05 -17.35 1.41
C LYS A 183 -3.11 -16.98 2.43
N LYS A 184 -2.86 -15.94 3.23
CA LYS A 184 -3.82 -15.39 4.18
C LYS A 184 -3.48 -13.95 4.57
N LEU A 185 -4.45 -13.29 5.16
CA LEU A 185 -4.28 -12.05 5.91
C LEU A 185 -4.29 -12.41 7.40
N ILE A 186 -3.50 -11.71 8.21
CA ILE A 186 -3.39 -11.91 9.66
C ILE A 186 -3.68 -10.57 10.32
N SER A 187 -4.76 -10.48 11.08
CA SER A 187 -5.15 -9.24 11.78
C SER A 187 -4.04 -8.79 12.73
N ASN A 188 -3.95 -7.48 12.94
CA ASN A 188 -3.03 -6.93 13.94
C ASN A 188 -3.27 -7.42 15.37
N LEU A 189 -4.44 -8.01 15.63
CA LEU A 189 -4.78 -8.61 16.93
C LEU A 189 -4.18 -10.02 17.12
N GLU A 190 -3.61 -10.62 16.07
CA GLU A 190 -3.10 -12.00 16.08
C GLU A 190 -1.56 -12.11 16.05
N ILE A 191 -0.83 -10.98 16.12
CA ILE A 191 0.64 -10.90 15.92
C ILE A 191 1.46 -10.79 17.21
#